data_AF-A0A4W5PUH8-F1
#
_entry.id   AF-A0A4W5PUH8-F1
#
_cell.length_a   1.000
_cell.length_b   1.000
_cell.length_c   1.000
_cell.angle_alpha   90.00
_cell.angle_beta   90.00
_cell.angle_gamma   90.00
#
_symmetry.space_group_name_H-M   'P 1'
#
loop_
_entity.id
_entity.type
_entity.pdbx_description
1 polymer ?
#
loop_
_entity_poly.entity_id
_entity_poly.type
_entity_poly.pdbx_seq_one_letter_code
_entity_poly.pdbx_strand_id
1 'polypeptide(L)'
;MHTSSSSSSLDRGSTGRRIQRSPDQFQPPDRAPVRKDWVPDNQQHVCMVCQRERFTMFNRRHHCRRCGRLVCHACSGHKMAVEGCTEEEKEVRVCEQCYSYFHPE
;
A
#
# COMPACT_ATOMS: atom_id res chain seq x y z
N MET A 1 16.43 -54.63 26.44
CA MET A 1 17.50 -54.87 25.45
C MET A 1 17.78 -53.54 24.76
N HIS A 2 18.94 -52.96 25.11
CA HIS A 2 19.80 -52.01 24.36
C HIS A 2 19.88 -52.32 22.85
N THR A 3 20.23 -51.46 21.89
CA THR A 3 20.77 -50.07 21.78
C THR A 3 20.78 -49.70 20.28
N SER A 4 21.01 -48.42 19.98
CA SER A 4 21.61 -47.87 18.75
C SER A 4 20.65 -47.72 17.54
N SER A 5 20.64 -46.65 16.74
CA SER A 5 21.68 -45.66 16.41
C SER A 5 21.04 -44.39 15.83
N SER A 6 21.67 -43.26 16.13
CA SER A 6 21.51 -41.96 15.50
C SER A 6 21.97 -41.97 14.04
N SER A 7 21.34 -41.19 13.15
CA SER A 7 22.05 -40.40 12.13
C SER A 7 21.10 -39.47 11.36
N SER A 8 21.35 -38.17 11.52
CA SER A 8 20.92 -37.04 10.72
C SER A 8 21.33 -37.16 9.24
N SER A 9 20.50 -36.67 8.31
CA SER A 9 20.91 -36.36 6.93
C SER A 9 20.19 -35.10 6.43
N LEU A 10 20.89 -33.99 6.67
CA LEU A 10 20.94 -32.71 5.95
C LEU A 10 19.99 -32.53 4.75
N ASP A 11 18.93 -31.74 4.96
CA ASP A 11 18.18 -31.09 3.89
C ASP A 11 19.03 -29.94 3.30
N ARG A 12 19.65 -30.18 2.14
CA ARG A 12 20.23 -29.15 1.28
C ARG A 12 19.16 -28.67 0.31
N GLY A 13 18.44 -27.63 0.73
CA GLY A 13 17.60 -26.80 -0.13
C GLY A 13 17.91 -25.33 0.14
N SER A 14 18.86 -24.78 -0.60
CA SER A 14 19.18 -23.35 -0.55
C SER A 14 18.10 -22.53 -1.28
N THR A 15 17.91 -21.30 -0.80
CA THR A 15 17.20 -20.18 -1.43
C THR A 15 15.68 -20.28 -1.54
N GLY A 16 15.02 -19.94 -0.43
CA GLY A 16 13.63 -19.53 -0.43
C GLY A 16 13.28 -18.85 0.89
N ARG A 17 13.93 -17.72 1.23
CA ARG A 17 13.42 -16.85 2.29
C ARG A 17 12.07 -16.33 1.82
N ARG A 18 10.99 -17.06 2.12
CA ARG A 18 9.64 -16.54 2.05
C ARG A 18 9.62 -15.37 3.02
N ILE A 19 9.70 -14.15 2.49
CA ILE A 19 9.51 -12.93 3.29
C ILE A 19 8.09 -13.06 3.82
N GLN A 20 7.95 -13.51 5.06
CA GLN A 20 6.69 -13.46 5.80
C GLN A 20 6.43 -11.98 6.07
N ARG A 21 5.87 -11.28 5.08
CA ARG A 21 5.47 -9.88 5.21
C ARG A 21 4.33 -9.84 6.21
N SER A 22 4.52 -9.11 7.30
CA SER A 22 3.53 -8.99 8.35
C SER A 22 2.24 -8.37 7.78
N PRO A 23 1.06 -8.79 8.26
CA PRO A 23 -0.23 -8.26 7.80
C PRO A 23 -0.41 -6.76 8.04
N ASP A 24 0.46 -6.14 8.84
CA ASP A 24 0.41 -4.71 9.19
C ASP A 24 1.15 -3.80 8.21
N GLN A 25 1.87 -4.32 7.21
CA GLN A 25 2.56 -3.49 6.23
C GLN A 25 1.65 -3.15 5.04
N PHE A 26 1.43 -1.85 4.84
CA PHE A 26 0.75 -1.34 3.64
C PHE A 26 1.50 -1.78 2.37
N GLN A 27 0.77 -2.41 1.45
CA GLN A 27 1.23 -2.66 0.09
C GLN A 27 0.27 -1.97 -0.89
N PRO A 28 0.75 -1.03 -1.73
CA PRO A 28 -0.07 -0.48 -2.80
C PRO A 28 -0.30 -1.54 -3.89
N PRO A 29 -1.37 -1.44 -4.68
CA PRO A 29 -1.56 -2.29 -5.86
C PRO A 29 -0.36 -2.21 -6.82
N ASP A 30 -0.05 -3.33 -7.48
CA ASP A 30 1.07 -3.44 -8.41
C ASP A 30 0.99 -2.41 -9.55
N ARG A 31 -0.22 -2.11 -10.00
CA ARG A 31 -0.52 -1.05 -10.98
C ARG A 31 -1.52 -0.06 -10.42
N ALA A 32 -1.41 1.21 -10.83
CA ALA A 32 -2.40 2.21 -10.45
C ALA A 32 -3.79 1.80 -10.99
N PRO A 33 -4.84 1.78 -10.14
CA PRO A 33 -6.17 1.43 -10.61
C PRO A 33 -6.73 2.54 -11.51
N VAL A 34 -7.48 2.15 -12.53
CA VAL A 34 -8.24 3.11 -13.34
C VAL A 34 -9.30 3.81 -12.48
N ARG A 35 -9.68 5.03 -12.87
CA ARG A 35 -10.57 5.89 -12.05
C ARG A 35 -11.90 5.23 -11.65
N LYS A 36 -12.44 4.33 -12.48
CA LYS A 36 -13.67 3.58 -12.21
C LYS A 36 -13.57 2.60 -11.03
N ASP A 37 -12.34 2.16 -10.70
CA ASP A 37 -12.07 1.19 -9.64
C ASP A 37 -11.62 1.89 -8.34
N TRP A 38 -11.62 3.22 -8.31
CA TRP A 38 -11.34 3.97 -7.08
C TRP A 38 -12.47 3.81 -6.08
N VAL A 39 -12.13 3.90 -4.80
CA VAL A 39 -13.12 3.80 -3.72
C VAL A 39 -14.14 4.94 -3.88
N PRO A 40 -15.43 4.63 -4.08
CA PRO A 40 -16.48 5.64 -4.21
C PRO A 40 -16.60 6.49 -2.95
N ASP A 41 -16.88 7.78 -3.12
CA ASP A 41 -16.98 8.76 -2.03
C ASP A 41 -17.99 8.38 -0.94
N ASN A 42 -19.05 7.67 -1.31
CA ASN A 42 -20.10 7.22 -0.41
C ASN A 42 -19.76 5.92 0.34
N GLN A 43 -18.70 5.21 -0.04
CA GLN A 43 -18.32 3.92 0.56
C GLN A 43 -17.48 4.11 1.84
N GLN A 44 -16.79 5.25 1.97
CA GLN A 44 -16.02 5.56 3.17
C GLN A 44 -16.23 6.97 3.71
N HIS A 45 -16.32 7.04 5.03
CA HIS A 45 -16.53 8.27 5.80
C HIS A 45 -15.30 8.66 6.63
N VAL A 46 -14.25 7.85 6.63
CA VAL A 46 -13.01 8.08 7.37
C VAL A 46 -11.82 7.93 6.43
N CYS A 47 -10.77 8.71 6.65
CA CYS A 47 -9.50 8.61 5.93
C CYS A 47 -8.92 7.18 6.05
N MET A 48 -8.65 6.55 4.91
CA MET A 48 -8.12 5.17 4.85
C MET A 48 -6.62 5.06 5.16
N VAL A 49 -5.97 6.17 5.51
CA VAL A 49 -4.56 6.22 5.92
C VAL A 49 -4.47 6.42 7.42
N CYS A 50 -4.92 7.57 7.94
CA CYS A 50 -4.80 7.84 9.38
C CYS A 50 -5.89 7.20 10.24
N GLN A 51 -7.00 6.74 9.63
CA GLN A 51 -8.17 6.15 10.31
C GLN A 51 -8.80 7.01 11.42
N ARG A 52 -8.41 8.29 11.51
CA ARG A 52 -8.83 9.25 12.54
C ARG A 52 -9.77 10.32 11.99
N GLU A 53 -9.42 10.85 10.83
CA GLU A 53 -10.15 11.96 10.21
C GLU A 53 -11.45 11.52 9.56
N ARG A 54 -12.58 12.08 10.00
CA ARG A 54 -13.89 11.91 9.36
C ARG A 54 -14.08 12.92 8.23
N PHE A 55 -14.59 12.44 7.10
CA PHE A 55 -14.94 13.32 5.98
C PHE A 55 -16.22 14.10 6.28
N THR A 56 -16.15 15.41 6.07
CA THR A 56 -17.25 16.36 6.28
C THR A 56 -17.28 17.39 5.15
N MET A 57 -18.21 18.35 5.20
CA MET A 57 -18.23 19.44 4.21
C MET A 57 -16.95 20.29 4.24
N PHE A 58 -16.29 20.39 5.41
CA PHE A 58 -15.04 21.13 5.58
C PHE A 58 -13.80 20.24 5.45
N ASN A 59 -13.90 18.96 5.82
CA ASN A 59 -12.85 17.96 5.60
C ASN A 59 -13.17 17.13 4.34
N ARG A 60 -12.83 17.69 3.19
CA ARG A 60 -13.17 17.13 1.88
C ARG A 60 -12.40 15.83 1.60
N ARG A 61 -13.03 14.95 0.84
CA ARG A 61 -12.43 13.72 0.33
C ARG A 61 -11.41 14.01 -0.75
N HIS A 62 -10.33 13.24 -0.75
CA HIS A 62 -9.36 13.20 -1.83
C HIS A 62 -9.03 11.74 -2.15
N HIS A 63 -8.72 11.43 -3.41
CA HIS A 63 -8.23 10.11 -3.79
C HIS A 63 -6.70 10.09 -3.86
N CYS A 64 -6.07 9.01 -3.43
CA CYS A 64 -4.69 8.73 -3.82
C CYS A 64 -4.67 8.22 -5.26
N ARG A 65 -4.05 8.94 -6.19
CA ARG A 65 -4.03 8.54 -7.62
C ARG A 65 -3.22 7.26 -7.87
N ARG A 66 -2.36 6.87 -6.92
CA ARG A 66 -1.57 5.63 -6.99
C ARG A 66 -2.33 4.38 -6.51
N CYS A 67 -3.15 4.47 -5.47
CA CYS A 67 -3.84 3.29 -4.89
C CYS A 67 -5.38 3.38 -4.86
N GLY A 68 -5.98 4.49 -5.29
CA GLY A 68 -7.43 4.68 -5.38
C GLY A 68 -8.15 4.91 -4.04
N ARG A 69 -7.44 4.91 -2.91
CA ARG A 69 -8.04 5.10 -1.57
C ARG A 69 -8.51 6.53 -1.31
N LEU A 70 -9.55 6.66 -0.49
CA LEU A 70 -10.04 7.92 0.07
C LEU A 70 -9.19 8.38 1.26
N VAL A 71 -8.68 9.60 1.16
CA VAL A 71 -7.71 10.19 2.10
C VAL A 71 -8.04 11.64 2.41
N CYS A 72 -7.69 12.10 3.61
CA CYS A 72 -7.82 13.51 3.99
C CYS A 72 -6.67 14.35 3.40
N HIS A 73 -6.78 15.67 3.54
CA HIS A 73 -5.76 16.60 3.07
C HIS A 73 -4.38 16.32 3.68
N ALA A 74 -4.31 16.16 5.00
CA ALA A 74 -3.06 15.94 5.73
C ALA A 74 -2.33 14.66 5.28
N CYS A 75 -3.05 13.57 5.03
CA CYS A 75 -2.46 12.30 4.59
C CYS A 75 -2.12 12.25 3.08
N SER A 76 -2.33 13.33 2.33
CA SER A 76 -2.16 13.37 0.88
C SER A 76 -1.43 14.61 0.37
N GLY A 77 -0.49 15.13 1.17
CA GLY A 77 0.32 16.30 0.82
C GLY A 77 1.35 16.06 -0.29
N HIS A 78 1.68 14.80 -0.59
CA HIS A 78 2.70 14.47 -1.59
C HIS A 78 2.16 14.40 -3.01
N LYS A 79 3.05 14.65 -3.97
CA LYS A 79 2.85 14.40 -5.39
C LYS A 79 4.00 13.54 -5.92
N MET A 80 3.71 12.69 -6.89
CA MET A 80 4.73 11.92 -7.62
C MET A 80 4.20 11.52 -8.99
N ALA A 81 5.11 11.16 -9.90
CA ALA A 81 4.75 10.52 -11.15
C ALA A 81 4.10 9.15 -10.89
N VAL A 82 3.02 8.85 -11.61
CA VAL A 82 2.32 7.56 -11.53
C VAL A 82 2.10 7.05 -12.94
N GLU A 83 2.63 5.88 -13.23
CA GLU A 83 2.45 5.20 -14.51
C GLU A 83 0.95 5.06 -14.85
N GLY A 84 0.58 5.43 -16.08
CA GLY A 84 -0.80 5.36 -16.56
C GLY A 84 -1.70 6.55 -16.19
N CYS A 85 -1.15 7.58 -15.53
CA CYS A 85 -1.81 8.88 -15.46
C CYS A 85 -1.59 9.68 -16.75
N THR A 86 -2.52 10.58 -17.09
CA THR A 86 -2.48 11.37 -18.32
C THR A 86 -1.21 12.22 -18.42
N GLU A 87 -0.62 12.32 -19.61
CA GLU A 87 0.60 13.10 -19.90
C GLU A 87 0.54 14.56 -19.42
N GLU A 88 -0.67 15.11 -19.32
CA GLU A 88 -0.95 16.48 -18.83
C GLU A 88 -0.67 16.65 -17.32
N GLU A 89 -0.66 15.57 -16.54
CA GLU A 89 -0.41 15.56 -15.09
C GLU A 89 0.94 14.89 -14.78
N LYS A 90 2.06 15.62 -14.99
CA LYS A 90 3.43 15.12 -14.69
C LYS A 90 3.57 14.55 -13.27
N GLU A 91 2.85 15.13 -12.30
CA GLU A 91 2.79 14.61 -10.94
C GLU A 91 1.37 14.69 -10.38
N VAL A 92 0.93 13.61 -9.76
CA VAL A 92 -0.42 13.46 -9.22
C VAL A 92 -0.41 13.32 -7.70
N ARG A 93 -1.51 13.73 -7.05
CA ARG A 93 -1.67 13.62 -5.60
C ARG A 93 -1.62 12.15 -5.14
N VAL A 94 -0.76 11.86 -4.17
CA VAL A 94 -0.66 10.53 -3.56
C VAL A 94 -0.75 10.60 -2.04
N CYS A 95 -1.16 9.49 -1.43
CA CYS A 95 -1.11 9.39 0.02
C CYS A 95 0.32 9.16 0.50
N GLU A 96 0.58 9.54 1.75
CA GLU A 96 1.88 9.37 2.42
C GLU A 96 2.40 7.93 2.31
N GLN A 97 1.56 6.93 2.60
CA GLN A 97 1.96 5.53 2.52
C GLN A 97 2.39 5.10 1.10
N CYS A 98 1.76 5.63 0.05
CA CYS A 98 2.22 5.36 -1.33
C CYS A 98 3.52 6.10 -1.60
N TYR A 99 3.65 7.35 -1.16
CA TYR A 99 4.85 8.13 -1.39
C TYR A 99 6.08 7.44 -0.79
N SER A 100 6.02 7.07 0.49
CA SER A 100 7.09 6.35 1.20
C SER A 100 7.40 4.98 0.60
N TYR A 101 6.39 4.27 0.07
CA TYR A 101 6.61 2.95 -0.55
C TYR A 101 7.46 3.05 -1.82
N PHE A 102 7.24 4.08 -2.65
CA PHE A 102 7.96 4.26 -3.92
C PHE A 102 9.19 5.17 -3.81
N HIS A 103 9.38 5.85 -2.68
CA HIS A 103 10.55 6.66 -2.36
C HIS A 103 11.12 6.23 -1.00
N PRO A 104 11.62 4.98 -0.89
CA PRO A 104 12.41 4.59 0.29
C PRO A 104 13.71 5.41 0.31
N GLU A 105 14.15 5.82 1.49
CA GLU A 105 15.47 6.43 1.67
C GLU A 105 16.61 5.51 1.21
#